data_AF-A0A955BAS8-F1
#
_entry.id   AF-A0A955BAS8-F1
#
_cell.length_a   1.000
_cell.length_b   1.000
_cell.length_c   1.000
_cell.angle_alpha   90.00
_cell.angle_beta   90.00
_cell.angle_gamma   90.00
#
_symmetry.space_group_name_H-M   'P 1'
#
loop_
_entity.id
_entity.type
_entity.pdbx_description
1 polymer ?
#
loop_
_entity_poly.entity_id
_entity_poly.type
_entity_poly.pdbx_seq_one_letter_code
_entity_poly.pdbx_strand_id
1 'polypeptide(L)'
;MNGDGELSAADLNAIHAAIVLDDNEPKFDINSDGHVSAVDGVTYVEQILSLPVGDSNFDSIFSSADFVTIFQSNKYQKDVDATWSDGDWNFDGRFDTSDLVLAFQRGTYRE
;
A
#
# COMPACT_ATOMS: atom_id res chain seq x y z
N MET A 1 -10.10 6.82 7.68
CA MET A 1 -10.36 6.84 6.22
C MET A 1 -10.91 8.21 5.87
N ASN A 2 -10.49 8.78 4.75
CA ASN A 2 -10.36 10.22 4.42
C ASN A 2 -11.63 11.09 4.65
N GLY A 3 -12.76 10.48 5.03
CA GLY A 3 -14.00 11.10 5.42
C GLY A 3 -15.03 11.19 4.30
N ASP A 4 -14.74 10.61 3.12
CA ASP A 4 -15.64 10.62 1.98
C ASP A 4 -16.71 9.51 2.01
N GLY A 5 -16.52 8.51 2.86
CA GLY A 5 -17.46 7.40 3.04
C GLY A 5 -17.27 6.23 2.07
N GLU A 6 -16.23 6.26 1.24
CA GLU A 6 -15.83 5.16 0.36
C GLU A 6 -14.54 4.51 0.88
N LEU A 7 -14.39 3.20 0.67
CA LEU A 7 -13.14 2.49 0.95
C LEU A 7 -12.33 2.46 -0.34
N SER A 8 -11.25 3.22 -0.42
CA SER A 8 -10.55 3.45 -1.70
C SER A 8 -9.04 3.64 -1.57
N ALA A 9 -8.36 3.76 -2.71
CA ALA A 9 -6.96 4.14 -2.78
C ALA A 9 -6.66 5.50 -2.09
N ALA A 10 -7.64 6.39 -2.00
CA ALA A 10 -7.47 7.66 -1.30
C ALA A 10 -7.29 7.45 0.22
N ASP A 11 -7.82 6.37 0.78
CA ASP A 11 -7.59 5.99 2.17
C ASP A 11 -6.19 5.46 2.41
N LEU A 12 -5.62 4.72 1.46
CA LEU A 12 -4.22 4.28 1.54
C LEU A 12 -3.29 5.49 1.65
N ASN A 13 -3.54 6.52 0.84
CA ASN A 13 -2.79 7.77 0.92
C ASN A 13 -2.98 8.49 2.26
N ALA A 14 -4.19 8.42 2.84
CA ALA A 14 -4.46 8.99 4.16
C ALA A 14 -3.75 8.23 5.28
N ILE A 15 -3.70 6.89 5.21
CA ILE A 15 -2.94 6.06 6.16
C ILE A 15 -1.45 6.35 6.04
N HIS A 16 -0.90 6.41 4.81
CA HIS A 16 0.49 6.77 4.58
C HIS A 16 0.82 8.16 5.18
N ALA A 17 -0.04 9.15 4.94
CA ALA A 17 0.14 10.47 5.52
C ALA A 17 0.10 10.45 7.06
N ALA A 18 -0.76 9.64 7.67
CA ALA A 18 -0.84 9.48 9.12
C ALA A 18 0.45 8.85 9.69
N ILE A 19 1.00 7.82 9.03
CA ILE A 19 2.29 7.21 9.40
C ILE A 19 3.41 8.26 9.36
N VAL A 20 3.49 9.05 8.29
CA VAL A 20 4.53 10.08 8.13
C VAL A 20 4.41 11.20 9.17
N LEU A 21 3.19 11.54 9.59
CA LEU A 21 2.93 12.58 10.58
C LEU A 21 2.94 12.10 12.04
N ASP A 22 3.17 10.80 12.27
CA ASP A 22 3.02 10.15 13.59
C ASP A 22 1.62 10.40 14.21
N ASP A 23 0.61 10.44 13.34
CA ASP A 23 -0.79 10.63 13.72
C ASP A 23 -1.42 9.28 14.07
N ASN A 24 -1.48 9.02 15.38
CA ASN A 24 -2.03 7.80 15.94
C ASN A 24 -3.55 7.88 16.19
N GLU A 25 -4.29 8.65 15.38
CA GLU A 25 -5.75 8.68 15.43
C GLU A 25 -6.34 7.26 15.25
N PRO A 26 -7.31 6.82 16.09
CA PRO A 26 -7.87 5.46 16.03
C PRO A 26 -8.51 5.03 14.70
N LYS A 27 -8.79 5.98 13.80
CA LYS A 27 -9.36 5.71 12.47
C LYS A 27 -8.32 5.20 11.46
N PHE A 28 -7.03 5.27 11.80
CA PHE A 28 -5.90 4.80 11.01
C PHE A 28 -5.19 3.59 11.65
N ASP A 29 -5.47 3.29 12.92
CA ASP A 29 -5.04 2.08 13.62
C ASP A 29 -5.99 0.93 13.25
N ILE A 30 -5.69 0.27 12.13
CA ILE A 30 -6.55 -0.72 11.50
C ILE A 30 -6.45 -2.07 12.23
N ASN A 31 -5.27 -2.41 12.73
CA ASN A 31 -5.06 -3.67 13.44
C ASN A 31 -5.39 -3.56 14.96
N SER A 32 -5.72 -2.36 15.45
CA SER A 32 -6.05 -2.05 16.84
C SER A 32 -4.93 -2.37 17.84
N ASP A 33 -3.67 -2.21 17.43
CA ASP A 33 -2.50 -2.42 18.29
C ASP A 33 -2.08 -1.16 19.08
N GLY A 34 -2.75 -0.03 18.82
CA GLY A 34 -2.51 1.26 19.47
C GLY A 34 -1.49 2.14 18.75
N HIS A 35 -0.98 1.71 17.59
CA HIS A 35 -0.05 2.44 16.75
C HIS A 35 -0.53 2.50 15.30
N VAL A 36 -0.25 3.63 14.63
CA VAL A 36 -0.47 3.77 13.19
C VAL A 36 0.85 3.54 12.47
N SER A 37 0.92 2.45 11.72
CA SER A 37 2.16 1.92 11.14
C SER A 37 1.95 1.33 9.75
N ALA A 38 3.04 0.91 9.12
CA ALA A 38 3.00 0.15 7.87
C ALA A 38 2.12 -1.10 7.93
N VAL A 39 2.00 -1.72 9.12
CA VAL A 39 1.15 -2.89 9.32
C VAL A 39 -0.32 -2.54 9.07
N ASP A 40 -0.76 -1.34 9.44
CA ASP A 40 -2.12 -0.86 9.23
C ASP A 40 -2.43 -0.66 7.76
N GLY A 41 -1.48 -0.10 7.00
CA GLY A 41 -1.60 0.05 5.56
C GLY A 41 -1.77 -1.29 4.85
N VAL A 42 -0.90 -2.26 5.15
CA VAL A 42 -0.99 -3.62 4.59
C VAL A 42 -2.29 -4.32 5.04
N THR A 43 -2.67 -4.17 6.30
CA THR A 43 -3.92 -4.74 6.85
C THR A 43 -5.14 -4.16 6.13
N TYR A 44 -5.15 -2.86 5.85
CA TYR A 44 -6.23 -2.22 5.12
C TYR A 44 -6.38 -2.80 3.70
N VAL A 45 -5.28 -2.99 2.97
CA VAL A 45 -5.29 -3.62 1.64
C VAL A 45 -5.86 -5.03 1.70
N GLU A 46 -5.29 -5.88 2.57
CA GLU A 46 -5.60 -7.31 2.58
C GLU A 46 -6.97 -7.61 3.19
N GLN A 47 -7.38 -6.90 4.25
CA GLN A 47 -8.57 -7.25 5.03
C GLN A 47 -9.78 -6.35 4.75
N ILE A 48 -9.57 -5.08 4.39
CA ILE A 48 -10.66 -4.14 4.16
C ILE A 48 -10.97 -4.00 2.67
N LEU A 49 -9.94 -3.78 1.84
CA LEU A 49 -10.12 -3.75 0.38
C LEU A 49 -10.19 -5.14 -0.24
N SER A 50 -9.73 -6.18 0.47
CA SER A 50 -9.65 -7.56 -0.02
C SER A 50 -8.85 -7.69 -1.31
N LEU A 51 -7.77 -6.90 -1.44
CA LEU A 51 -6.88 -6.91 -2.59
C LEU A 51 -5.58 -7.64 -2.24
N PRO A 52 -4.91 -8.26 -3.23
CA PRO A 52 -3.60 -8.85 -3.00
C PRO A 52 -2.53 -7.75 -2.88
N VAL A 53 -1.56 -7.94 -1.99
CA VAL A 53 -0.33 -7.14 -2.00
C VAL A 53 0.32 -7.27 -3.38
N GLY A 54 0.64 -6.14 -4.00
CA GLY A 54 1.12 -6.08 -5.38
C GLY A 54 0.13 -5.50 -6.38
N ASP A 55 -1.18 -5.54 -6.10
CA ASP A 55 -2.22 -4.97 -6.96
C ASP A 55 -2.19 -3.43 -6.89
N SER A 56 -1.56 -2.83 -7.88
CA SER A 56 -1.27 -1.39 -7.96
C SER A 56 -2.30 -0.63 -8.79
N ASN A 57 -3.05 -1.34 -9.63
CA ASN A 57 -4.11 -0.79 -10.48
C ASN A 57 -5.53 -1.00 -9.90
N PHE A 58 -5.63 -1.70 -8.75
CA PHE A 58 -6.86 -2.00 -8.01
C PHE A 58 -7.86 -2.88 -8.79
N ASP A 59 -7.36 -3.78 -9.64
CA ASP A 59 -8.19 -4.71 -10.42
C ASP A 59 -8.45 -6.06 -9.72
N SER A 60 -8.01 -6.20 -8.46
CA SER A 60 -8.10 -7.40 -7.62
C SER A 60 -7.18 -8.54 -8.04
N ILE A 61 -6.26 -8.33 -8.99
CA ILE A 61 -5.34 -9.34 -9.49
C ILE A 61 -3.92 -8.79 -9.49
N PHE A 62 -3.06 -9.30 -8.61
CA PHE A 62 -1.62 -9.05 -8.72
C PHE A 62 -1.05 -9.78 -9.94
N SER A 63 -0.71 -9.04 -11.00
CA SER A 63 -0.30 -9.55 -12.30
C SER A 63 0.82 -8.71 -12.96
N SER A 64 1.19 -9.09 -14.19
CA SER A 64 2.14 -8.29 -14.98
C SER A 64 1.65 -6.86 -15.28
N ALA A 65 0.34 -6.59 -15.24
CA ALA A 65 -0.20 -5.26 -15.45
C ALA A 65 0.18 -4.30 -14.30
N ASP A 66 0.29 -4.80 -13.07
CA ASP A 66 0.76 -4.02 -11.92
C ASP A 66 2.22 -3.63 -12.07
N PHE A 67 3.05 -4.56 -12.51
CA PHE A 67 4.45 -4.27 -12.79
C PHE A 67 4.61 -3.19 -13.85
N VAL A 68 3.82 -3.25 -14.93
CA VAL A 68 3.80 -2.19 -15.94
C VAL A 68 3.40 -0.85 -15.30
N THR A 69 2.40 -0.84 -14.43
CA THR A 69 1.91 0.35 -13.73
C THR A 69 3.00 0.98 -12.85
N ILE A 70 3.60 0.20 -11.94
CA ILE A 70 4.58 0.74 -10.99
C ILE A 70 5.90 1.13 -11.67
N PHE A 71 6.35 0.43 -12.71
CA PHE A 71 7.59 0.83 -13.40
C PHE A 71 7.41 2.08 -14.26
N GLN A 72 6.18 2.39 -14.68
CA GLN A 72 5.86 3.67 -15.32
C GLN A 72 5.96 4.87 -14.37
N SER A 73 5.88 4.66 -13.04
CA SER A 73 6.08 5.72 -12.04
C SER A 73 7.52 6.26 -12.05
N ASN A 74 8.48 5.48 -12.54
CA ASN A 74 9.91 5.82 -12.58
C ASN A 74 10.48 6.13 -11.18
N LYS A 75 9.97 5.47 -10.12
CA LYS A 75 10.42 5.65 -8.72
C LYS A 75 11.27 4.50 -8.17
N TYR A 76 11.35 3.36 -8.86
CA TYR A 76 12.10 2.20 -8.40
C TYR A 76 13.55 2.55 -8.02
N GLN A 77 13.94 2.20 -6.79
CA GLN A 77 15.28 2.40 -6.23
C GLN A 77 15.74 3.87 -6.21
N LYS A 78 14.80 4.82 -6.18
CA LYS A 78 15.08 6.24 -6.03
C LYS A 78 14.65 6.73 -4.66
N ASP A 79 15.38 7.70 -4.15
CA ASP A 79 15.08 8.38 -2.90
C ASP A 79 13.98 9.45 -3.13
N VAL A 80 12.80 8.98 -3.52
CA VAL A 80 11.61 9.80 -3.80
C VAL A 80 10.38 9.10 -3.24
N ASP A 81 9.40 9.88 -2.77
CA ASP A 81 8.21 9.34 -2.12
C ASP A 81 7.38 8.52 -3.11
N ALA A 82 7.02 7.31 -2.70
CA ALA A 82 6.18 6.39 -3.46
C ALA A 82 4.87 6.13 -2.69
N THR A 83 3.78 6.03 -3.44
CA THR A 83 2.48 5.55 -2.94
C THR A 83 2.32 4.07 -3.30
N TRP A 84 1.23 3.45 -2.82
CA TRP A 84 0.88 2.09 -3.20
C TRP A 84 0.85 1.86 -4.73
N SER A 85 0.23 2.76 -5.49
CA SER A 85 0.19 2.69 -6.96
C SER A 85 1.53 2.95 -7.63
N ASP A 86 2.49 3.54 -6.92
CA ASP A 86 3.85 3.72 -7.42
C ASP A 86 4.76 2.53 -7.11
N GLY A 87 4.33 1.61 -6.25
CA GLY A 87 5.06 0.41 -5.85
C GLY A 87 5.48 0.33 -4.37
N ASP A 88 5.10 1.30 -3.51
CA ASP A 88 5.31 1.22 -2.04
C ASP A 88 4.26 0.29 -1.43
N TRP A 89 4.55 -1.00 -1.44
CA TRP A 89 3.65 -2.04 -0.96
C TRP A 89 3.92 -2.42 0.50
N ASN A 90 5.03 -1.95 1.07
CA ASN A 90 5.38 -2.16 2.46
C ASN A 90 5.10 -0.93 3.36
N PHE A 91 4.64 0.19 2.79
CA PHE A 91 4.33 1.46 3.47
C PHE A 91 5.54 2.17 4.12
N ASP A 92 6.75 1.97 3.61
CA ASP A 92 7.96 2.66 4.09
C ASP A 92 8.25 3.99 3.35
N GLY A 93 7.43 4.33 2.37
CA GLY A 93 7.53 5.56 1.56
C GLY A 93 8.50 5.48 0.39
N ARG A 94 9.02 4.29 0.09
CA ARG A 94 9.89 4.05 -1.06
C ARG A 94 9.33 2.89 -1.89
N PHE A 95 9.65 2.93 -3.19
CA PHE A 95 9.47 1.77 -4.06
C PHE A 95 10.84 1.15 -4.32
N ASP A 96 11.13 0.04 -3.67
CA ASP A 96 12.38 -0.68 -3.81
C ASP A 96 12.21 -2.21 -3.83
N THR A 97 13.31 -2.94 -3.65
CA THR A 97 13.30 -4.41 -3.70
C THR A 97 12.49 -5.03 -2.57
N SER A 98 12.39 -4.36 -1.42
CA SER A 98 11.68 -4.89 -0.25
C SER A 98 10.17 -4.99 -0.51
N ASP A 99 9.59 -4.07 -1.28
CA ASP A 99 8.19 -4.15 -1.75
C ASP A 99 7.96 -5.39 -2.62
N LEU A 100 8.85 -5.58 -3.60
CA LEU A 100 8.78 -6.73 -4.50
C LEU A 100 8.90 -8.04 -3.71
N VAL A 101 9.82 -8.11 -2.75
CA VAL A 101 9.98 -9.27 -1.87
C VAL A 101 8.71 -9.51 -1.05
N LEU A 102 8.11 -8.47 -0.47
CA LEU A 102 6.88 -8.58 0.30
C LEU A 102 5.73 -9.13 -0.55
N ALA A 103 5.50 -8.59 -1.75
CA ALA A 103 4.45 -9.06 -2.65
C ALA A 103 4.65 -10.52 -3.08
N PHE A 104 5.89 -10.91 -3.42
CA PHE A 104 6.17 -12.31 -3.78
C PHE A 104 6.08 -13.27 -2.58
N GLN A 105 6.39 -12.82 -1.36
CA GLN A 105 6.19 -13.61 -0.15
C GLN A 105 4.72 -13.91 0.14
N ARG A 106 3.79 -13.05 -0.29
CA ARG A 106 2.35 -13.32 -0.19
C ARG A 106 1.89 -14.41 -1.16
N GLY A 107 2.62 -14.64 -2.25
CA GLY A 107 2.37 -15.76 -3.17
C GLY A 107 1.06 -15.64 -3.96
N THR A 108 0.57 -14.41 -4.16
CA THR A 108 -0.73 -14.11 -4.78
C THR A 108 -0.65 -13.80 -6.28
N TYR A 109 0.56 -13.73 -6.86
CA TYR A 109 0.78 -13.40 -8.27
C TYR A 109 0.06 -14.36 -9.22
N ARG A 110 -0.58 -13.80 -10.26
CA ARG A 110 -1.30 -14.54 -11.31
C ARG A 110 -1.06 -13.91 -12.69
N GLU A 111 -1.06 -14.76 -13.70
CA GLU A 111 -1.03 -14.36 -15.12
C GLU A 111 -2.42 -14.40 -15.75
#